data_AF-A0A4Z0F822-F1
#
_entry.id   AF-A0A4Z0F822-F1
#
_cell.length_a   1.000
_cell.length_b   1.000
_cell.length_c   1.000
_cell.angle_alpha   90.00
_cell.angle_beta   90.00
_cell.angle_gamma   90.00
#
_symmetry.space_group_name_H-M   'P 1'
#
loop_
_entity.id
_entity.type
_entity.pdbx_description
1 polymer ?
#
loop_
_entity_poly.entity_id
_entity_poly.type
_entity_poly.pdbx_seq_one_letter_code
_entity_poly.pdbx_strand_id
1 'polypeptide(L)'
;MDIEKVVAVYVKIRDEKSRIKKEADAKCAELQSKMDRLGAEIQRELNRLNVQSVRTDAGTAFQKEEIKPSCKDWNVLDTWAIAEGIPPSEIYEKRLSRRFVTNYMADHDGETPPPVSAYREFTVHVRRGD
;
A
#
# COMPACT_ATOMS: atom_id res chain seq x y z
N MET A 1 -32.96 -20.37 4.71
CA MET A 1 -31.51 -20.37 4.98
C MET A 1 -31.32 -19.90 6.40
N ASP A 2 -30.63 -20.68 7.22
CA ASP A 2 -30.40 -20.36 8.63
C ASP A 2 -29.24 -19.37 8.72
N ILE A 3 -29.55 -18.09 8.98
CA ILE A 3 -28.56 -17.00 8.97
C ILE A 3 -27.51 -17.18 10.06
N GLU A 4 -27.88 -17.77 11.20
CA GLU A 4 -26.96 -18.05 12.29
C GLU A 4 -25.91 -19.07 11.85
N LYS A 5 -26.33 -20.15 11.18
CA LYS A 5 -25.40 -21.14 10.60
C LYS A 5 -24.51 -20.53 9.53
N VAL A 6 -25.03 -19.67 8.66
CA VAL A 6 -24.23 -19.00 7.62
C VAL A 6 -23.20 -18.08 8.25
N VAL A 7 -23.57 -17.28 9.24
CA VAL A 7 -22.65 -16.41 9.99
C VAL A 7 -21.59 -17.22 10.73
N ALA A 8 -21.97 -18.33 11.36
CA ALA A 8 -21.02 -19.21 12.05
C ALA A 8 -19.99 -19.83 11.07
N VAL A 9 -20.44 -20.30 9.90
CA VAL A 9 -19.53 -20.80 8.84
C VAL A 9 -18.65 -19.69 8.29
N TYR A 10 -19.21 -18.49 8.05
CA TYR A 10 -18.46 -17.33 7.58
C TYR A 10 -17.32 -16.97 8.54
N VAL A 11 -17.58 -16.91 9.86
CA VAL A 11 -16.56 -16.61 10.86
C VAL A 11 -15.46 -17.68 10.85
N LYS A 12 -15.82 -18.97 10.78
CA LYS A 12 -14.83 -20.06 10.68
C LYS A 12 -13.93 -19.91 9.47
N ILE A 13 -14.49 -19.65 8.28
CA ILE A 13 -13.72 -19.46 7.05
C ILE A 13 -12.83 -18.21 7.14
N ARG A 14 -13.35 -17.11 7.69
CA ARG A 14 -12.58 -15.88 7.87
C ARG A 14 -11.39 -16.09 8.80
N ASP A 15 -11.59 -16.80 9.89
CA ASP A 15 -10.55 -17.06 10.89
C ASP A 15 -9.46 -17.99 10.29
N GLU A 16 -9.86 -19.01 9.52
CA GLU A 16 -8.92 -19.87 8.80
C GLU A 16 -8.14 -19.13 7.71
N LYS A 17 -8.80 -18.28 6.92
CA LYS A 17 -8.15 -17.39 5.95
C LYS A 17 -7.11 -16.49 6.63
N SER A 18 -7.45 -15.95 7.80
CA SER A 18 -6.53 -15.11 8.59
C SER A 18 -5.31 -15.92 9.07
N ARG A 19 -5.53 -17.16 9.53
CA ARG A 19 -4.44 -18.07 9.94
C ARG A 19 -3.50 -18.38 8.77
N ILE A 20 -4.03 -18.84 7.64
CA ILE A 20 -3.24 -19.15 6.43
C ILE A 20 -2.46 -17.93 5.97
N LYS A 21 -3.11 -16.75 5.94
CA LYS A 21 -2.43 -15.51 5.54
C LYS A 21 -1.26 -15.19 6.46
N LYS A 22 -1.44 -15.28 7.78
CA LYS A 22 -0.34 -15.05 8.74
C LYS A 22 0.82 -16.02 8.54
N GLU A 23 0.53 -17.31 8.33
CA GLU A 23 1.56 -18.32 8.07
C GLU A 23 2.30 -18.06 6.75
N ALA A 24 1.57 -17.68 5.70
CA ALA A 24 2.15 -17.33 4.41
C ALA A 24 3.01 -16.07 4.50
N ASP A 25 2.49 -15.01 5.12
CA ASP A 25 3.21 -13.74 5.31
C ASP A 25 4.51 -13.97 6.10
N ALA A 26 4.49 -14.81 7.14
CA ALA A 26 5.68 -15.17 7.91
C ALA A 26 6.74 -15.92 7.07
N LYS A 27 6.33 -16.92 6.27
CA LYS A 27 7.24 -17.65 5.38
C LYS A 27 7.82 -16.76 4.29
N CYS A 28 6.99 -15.91 3.70
CA CYS A 28 7.43 -14.93 2.71
C CYS A 28 8.45 -13.95 3.31
N ALA A 29 8.22 -13.45 4.52
CA ALA A 29 9.16 -12.57 5.21
C ALA A 29 10.50 -13.26 5.51
N GLU A 30 10.49 -14.54 5.89
CA GLU A 30 11.72 -15.32 6.10
C GLU A 30 12.51 -15.47 4.79
N LEU A 31 11.83 -15.84 3.70
CA LEU A 31 12.45 -15.96 2.37
C LEU A 31 13.00 -14.62 1.88
N GLN A 32 12.24 -13.54 2.05
CA GLN A 32 12.68 -12.19 1.69
C GLN A 32 13.94 -11.81 2.47
N SER A 33 14.00 -12.07 3.78
CA SER A 33 15.20 -11.80 4.57
C SER A 33 16.44 -12.57 4.07
N LYS A 34 16.26 -13.82 3.61
CA LYS A 34 17.35 -14.58 2.98
C LYS A 34 17.78 -13.97 1.65
N MET A 35 16.82 -13.55 0.82
CA MET A 35 17.08 -12.86 -0.44
C MET A 35 17.80 -11.53 -0.23
N ASP A 36 17.42 -10.75 0.77
CA ASP A 36 18.06 -9.46 1.08
C ASP A 36 19.53 -9.66 1.48
N ARG A 37 19.84 -10.71 2.25
CA ARG A 37 21.23 -11.07 2.61
C ARG A 37 22.05 -11.43 1.36
N LEU A 38 21.49 -12.27 0.48
CA LEU A 38 22.15 -12.63 -0.78
C LEU A 38 22.33 -11.41 -1.69
N GLY A 39 21.32 -10.54 -1.78
CA GLY A 39 21.38 -9.29 -2.53
C GLY A 39 22.50 -8.38 -2.03
N ALA A 40 22.69 -8.28 -0.71
CA ALA A 40 23.80 -7.53 -0.12
C ALA A 40 25.17 -8.12 -0.48
N GLU A 41 25.33 -9.44 -0.54
CA GLU A 41 26.57 -10.08 -1.00
C GLU A 41 26.83 -9.80 -2.49
N ILE A 42 25.81 -9.93 -3.33
CA ILE A 42 25.90 -9.62 -4.76
C ILE A 42 26.32 -8.16 -4.94
N GLN A 43 25.71 -7.23 -4.19
CA GLN A 43 26.07 -5.82 -4.20
C GLN A 43 27.55 -5.60 -3.80
N ARG A 44 28.04 -6.31 -2.78
CA ARG A 44 29.46 -6.27 -2.39
C ARG A 44 30.38 -6.74 -3.50
N GLU A 45 30.04 -7.82 -4.18
CA GLU A 45 30.83 -8.35 -5.29
C GLU A 45 30.83 -7.42 -6.52
N LEU A 46 29.67 -6.85 -6.88
CA LEU A 46 29.58 -5.85 -7.96
C LEU A 46 30.46 -4.64 -7.66
N ASN A 47 30.45 -4.15 -6.41
CA ASN A 47 31.33 -3.07 -5.97
C ASN A 47 32.81 -3.46 -6.00
N ARG A 48 33.16 -4.68 -5.56
CA ARG A 48 34.54 -5.21 -5.57
C ARG A 48 35.09 -5.32 -6.99
N LEU A 49 34.25 -5.69 -7.94
CA LEU A 49 34.59 -5.80 -9.36
C LEU A 49 34.51 -4.47 -10.11
N ASN A 50 34.00 -3.41 -9.47
CA ASN A 50 33.73 -2.11 -10.08
C ASN A 50 32.86 -2.20 -11.36
N VAL A 51 31.81 -3.02 -11.30
CA VAL A 51 30.84 -3.21 -12.40
C VAL A 51 29.41 -3.01 -11.90
N GLN A 52 28.52 -2.56 -12.78
CA GLN A 52 27.11 -2.38 -12.46
C GLN A 52 26.25 -3.59 -12.82
N SER A 53 26.78 -4.55 -13.58
CA SER A 53 26.04 -5.73 -14.03
C SER A 53 26.99 -6.91 -14.28
N VAL A 54 26.56 -8.11 -13.91
CA VAL A 54 27.25 -9.38 -14.17
C VAL A 54 26.23 -10.40 -14.63
N ARG A 55 26.51 -11.03 -15.77
CA ARG A 55 25.76 -12.19 -16.27
C ARG A 55 26.37 -13.47 -15.73
N THR A 56 25.53 -14.40 -15.31
CA THR A 56 25.86 -15.75 -14.85
C THR A 56 25.01 -16.77 -15.61
N ASP A 57 25.28 -18.06 -15.42
CA ASP A 57 24.45 -19.12 -16.02
C ASP A 57 23.03 -19.16 -15.45
N ALA A 58 22.84 -18.68 -14.20
CA ALA A 58 21.54 -18.64 -13.52
C ALA A 58 20.75 -17.35 -13.77
N GLY A 59 21.35 -16.30 -14.32
CA GLY A 59 20.68 -15.02 -14.54
C GLY A 59 21.62 -13.83 -14.70
N THR A 60 21.12 -12.61 -14.46
CA THR A 60 21.92 -11.39 -14.47
C THR A 60 21.68 -10.61 -13.19
N ALA A 61 22.75 -10.31 -12.47
CA ALA A 61 22.73 -9.42 -11.32
C ALA A 61 23.14 -8.02 -11.79
N PHE A 62 22.32 -7.01 -11.50
CA PHE A 62 22.63 -5.63 -11.85
C PHE A 62 22.15 -4.66 -10.78
N GLN A 63 22.86 -3.54 -10.66
CA GLN A 63 22.47 -2.43 -9.81
C GLN A 63 21.46 -1.56 -10.56
N LYS A 64 20.40 -1.16 -9.86
CA LYS A 64 19.45 -0.17 -10.35
C LYS A 64 19.25 0.87 -9.26
N GLU A 65 19.34 2.14 -9.62
CA GLU A 65 18.97 3.22 -8.73
C GLU A 65 17.47 3.17 -8.45
N GLU A 66 17.12 3.14 -7.17
CA GLU A 66 15.73 3.18 -6.70
C GLU A 66 15.55 4.42 -5.84
N ILE A 67 14.72 5.36 -6.31
CA ILE A 67 14.38 6.58 -5.58
C ILE A 67 13.15 6.31 -4.72
N LYS A 68 13.30 6.36 -3.40
CA LYS A 68 12.21 6.23 -2.42
C LYS A 68 12.00 7.58 -1.72
N PRO A 69 11.18 8.48 -2.29
CA PRO A 69 10.94 9.78 -1.67
C PRO A 69 10.20 9.61 -0.33
N SER A 70 10.56 10.43 0.65
CA SER A 70 9.84 10.54 1.92
C SER A 70 9.85 11.99 2.38
N CYS A 71 8.75 12.44 2.99
CA CYS A 71 8.62 13.78 3.52
C CYS A 71 8.48 13.72 5.05
N LYS A 72 9.36 14.42 5.76
CA LYS A 72 9.35 14.48 7.24
C LYS A 72 8.42 15.60 7.76
N ASP A 73 8.33 16.70 7.03
CA ASP A 73 7.50 17.85 7.38
C ASP A 73 6.81 18.40 6.13
N TRP A 74 5.51 18.14 6.04
CA TRP A 74 4.68 18.55 4.92
C TRP A 74 4.46 20.08 4.89
N ASN A 75 4.45 20.75 6.04
CA ASN A 75 4.24 22.20 6.09
C ASN A 75 5.44 22.95 5.52
N VAL A 76 6.65 22.46 5.81
CA VAL A 76 7.88 23.03 5.23
C VAL A 76 7.92 22.79 3.72
N LEU A 77 7.53 21.60 3.26
CA LEU A 77 7.43 21.29 1.83
C LEU A 77 6.44 22.22 1.13
N ASP A 78 5.24 22.43 1.70
CA ASP A 78 4.23 23.35 1.15
C ASP A 78 4.74 24.79 1.10
N THR A 79 5.38 25.25 2.17
CA THR A 79 5.94 26.62 2.23
C THR A 79 7.02 26.83 1.18
N TRP A 80 7.92 25.86 1.03
CA TRP A 80 8.96 25.87 0.00
C TRP A 80 8.35 25.81 -1.41
N ALA A 81 7.37 24.93 -1.64
CA ALA A 81 6.71 24.79 -2.94
C ALA A 81 6.03 26.09 -3.39
N ILE A 82 5.33 26.75 -2.46
CA ILE A 82 4.70 28.05 -2.73
C ILE A 82 5.77 29.10 -3.08
N ALA A 83 6.88 29.14 -2.34
CA ALA A 83 7.97 30.08 -2.59
C ALA A 83 8.63 29.86 -3.97
N GLU A 84 8.75 28.61 -4.41
CA GLU A 84 9.26 28.22 -5.73
C GLU A 84 8.21 28.31 -6.85
N GLY A 85 6.95 28.63 -6.52
CA GLY A 85 5.85 28.67 -7.50
C GLY A 85 5.46 27.29 -8.04
N ILE A 86 5.79 26.21 -7.33
CA ILE A 86 5.47 24.84 -7.72
C ILE A 86 4.03 24.52 -7.32
N PRO A 87 3.15 24.14 -8.26
CA PRO A 87 1.76 23.84 -7.92
C PRO A 87 1.66 22.50 -7.16
N PRO A 88 0.69 22.35 -6.24
CA PRO A 88 0.48 21.11 -5.50
C PRO A 88 0.32 19.86 -6.38
N SER A 89 -0.14 19.99 -7.63
CA SER A 89 -0.31 18.88 -8.56
C SER A 89 0.99 18.25 -9.06
N GLU A 90 2.12 18.95 -8.95
CA GLU A 90 3.45 18.41 -9.30
C GLU A 90 4.10 17.67 -8.13
N ILE A 91 3.63 17.93 -6.91
CA ILE A 91 4.16 17.36 -5.66
C ILE A 91 3.30 16.19 -5.20
N TYR A 92 1.98 16.32 -5.35
CA TYR A 92 1.01 15.39 -4.80
C TYR A 92 0.25 14.65 -5.88
N GLU A 93 0.11 13.35 -5.67
CA GLU A 93 -0.85 12.56 -6.43
C GLU A 93 -2.29 12.94 -6.04
N LYS A 94 -3.14 13.18 -7.04
CA LYS A 94 -4.54 13.55 -6.79
C LYS A 94 -5.28 12.39 -6.15
N ARG A 95 -5.75 12.60 -4.92
CA ARG A 95 -6.66 11.69 -4.21
C ARG A 95 -7.88 12.43 -3.69
N LEU A 96 -9.06 11.97 -4.08
CA LEU A 96 -10.31 12.51 -3.56
C LEU A 96 -10.47 12.15 -2.08
N SER A 97 -10.64 13.17 -1.24
CA SER A 97 -10.83 12.98 0.21
C SER A 97 -12.22 12.40 0.47
N ARG A 98 -12.28 11.12 0.85
CA ARG A 98 -13.54 10.46 1.24
C ARG A 98 -14.25 11.24 2.34
N ARG A 99 -13.53 11.71 3.36
CA ARG A 99 -14.08 12.49 4.47
C ARG A 99 -14.75 13.77 4.00
N PHE A 100 -14.09 14.51 3.10
CA PHE A 100 -14.66 15.73 2.51
C PHE A 100 -15.97 15.41 1.79
N VAL A 101 -15.96 14.42 0.90
CA VAL A 101 -17.16 14.03 0.13
C VAL A 101 -18.29 13.56 1.04
N THR A 102 -18.01 12.72 2.03
CA THR A 102 -19.05 12.22 2.95
C THR A 102 -19.63 13.31 3.84
N ASN A 103 -18.81 14.27 4.28
CA ASN A 103 -19.28 15.39 5.08
C ASN A 103 -20.16 16.32 4.23
N TYR A 104 -19.72 16.66 3.02
CA TYR A 104 -20.52 17.42 2.07
C TYR A 104 -21.88 16.76 1.84
N MET A 105 -21.89 15.46 1.56
CA MET A 105 -23.15 14.71 1.36
C MET A 105 -24.04 14.72 2.62
N ALA A 106 -23.47 14.73 3.83
CA ALA A 106 -24.27 14.81 5.05
C ALA A 106 -24.91 16.19 5.22
N ASP A 107 -24.20 17.25 4.84
CA ASP A 107 -24.65 18.64 4.95
C ASP A 107 -25.58 19.06 3.79
N HIS A 108 -25.62 18.28 2.71
CA HIS A 108 -26.35 18.56 1.47
C HIS A 108 -27.31 17.43 1.07
N ASP A 109 -28.02 16.81 2.03
CA ASP A 109 -29.09 15.83 1.79
C ASP A 109 -28.71 14.66 0.87
N GLY A 110 -27.44 14.26 0.91
CA GLY A 110 -26.88 13.17 0.12
C GLY A 110 -26.38 13.58 -1.27
N GLU A 111 -26.47 14.85 -1.66
CA GLU A 111 -25.91 15.35 -2.91
C GLU A 111 -24.38 15.30 -2.89
N THR A 112 -23.77 14.95 -4.02
CA THR A 112 -22.33 14.94 -4.15
C THR A 112 -21.80 16.33 -4.52
N PRO A 113 -20.59 16.70 -4.06
CA PRO A 113 -19.98 17.95 -4.50
C PRO A 113 -19.69 17.88 -6.00
N PRO A 114 -20.17 18.81 -6.85
CA PRO A 114 -19.84 18.80 -8.28
C PRO A 114 -18.32 18.92 -8.48
N PRO A 115 -17.65 18.18 -9.39
CA PRO A 115 -18.12 17.18 -10.38
C PRO A 115 -17.98 15.71 -9.89
N VAL A 116 -17.99 15.48 -8.59
CA VAL A 116 -17.80 14.14 -8.00
C VAL A 116 -19.05 13.31 -8.17
N SER A 117 -18.87 12.07 -8.64
CA SER A 117 -19.88 11.01 -8.52
C SER A 117 -19.51 10.07 -7.38
N ALA A 118 -20.50 9.68 -6.56
CA ALA A 118 -20.32 8.71 -5.49
C ALA A 118 -21.10 7.43 -5.77
N TYR A 119 -20.42 6.29 -5.75
CA TYR A 119 -21.05 4.98 -5.78
C TYR A 119 -21.31 4.49 -4.35
N ARG A 120 -22.52 4.01 -4.07
CA ARG A 120 -22.93 3.51 -2.75
C ARG A 120 -23.25 2.01 -2.86
N GLU A 121 -22.61 1.22 -2.01
CA GLU A 121 -22.85 -0.22 -1.90
C GLU A 121 -23.07 -0.59 -0.42
N PHE A 122 -24.06 -1.42 -0.16
CA PHE A 122 -24.21 -2.04 1.15
C PHE A 122 -23.29 -3.26 1.24
N THR A 123 -22.23 -3.13 2.01
CA THR A 123 -21.29 -4.23 2.27
C THR A 123 -21.66 -4.97 3.56
N VAL A 124 -21.66 -6.31 3.51
CA VAL A 124 -21.93 -7.15 4.68
C VAL A 124 -20.68 -7.20 5.58
N HIS A 125 -20.83 -6.78 6.83
CA HIS A 125 -19.80 -6.90 7.85
C HIS A 125 -20.24 -7.85 8.95
N VAL A 126 -19.52 -8.96 9.13
CA VAL A 126 -19.78 -9.95 10.19
C VAL A 126 -18.76 -9.77 11.32
N ARG A 127 -19.25 -9.51 12.54
CA ARG A 127 -18.45 -9.50 13.78
C ARG A 127 -18.79 -10.73 14.61
N ARG A 128 -17.84 -11.17 15.44
CA ARG A 128 -18.13 -12.22 16.43
C ARG A 128 -19.05 -11.59 17.48
N GLY A 129 -20.14 -12.27 17.85
CA GLY A 129 -20.93 -11.89 19.01
C GLY A 129 -20.13 -12.11 20.28
N ASP A 130 -20.40 -11.28 21.30
CA ASP A 130 -19.82 -11.45 22.64
C ASP A 130 -20.28 -12.76 23.29
#